data_AF-A0A914VID4-F1
#
_entry.id   AF-A0A914VID4-F1
#
_cell.length_a   1.000
_cell.length_b   1.000
_cell.length_c   1.000
_cell.angle_alpha   90.00
_cell.angle_beta   90.00
_cell.angle_gamma   90.00
#
_symmetry.space_group_name_H-M   'P 1'
#
loop_
_entity.id
_entity.type
_entity.pdbx_description
1 polymer ?
#
loop_
_entity_poly.entity_id
_entity_poly.type
_entity_poly.pdbx_seq_one_letter_code
_entity_poly.pdbx_strand_id
1 'polypeptide(L)'
;MYHWMIQPLAITNAASRYRELDTLLPQKYKTTICGKAFLMHDNPETGTVAFASDGTLCLLHQSSTWKLDGTFKSASRSFQQAYSIHGEHHKGETIPAAHALMKQKKTKAYKDLFAVLFLSVEQFNDELGLPKVKRILLDFEWSAIKALRQLFAKDFKRFNHIIISGCRFHYSQGR
;
A
#
# COMPACT_ATOMS: atom_id res chain seq x y z
N MET A 1 -58.57 28.72 10.60
CA MET A 1 -58.12 29.00 11.97
C MET A 1 -57.14 27.90 12.37
N TYR A 2 -55.94 28.28 12.84
CA TYR A 2 -54.82 27.54 13.49
C TYR A 2 -54.80 25.99 13.36
N HIS A 3 -53.66 25.30 13.13
CA HIS A 3 -52.62 25.07 14.14
C HIS A 3 -51.50 24.11 13.53
N TRP A 4 -50.21 24.54 13.50
CA TRP A 4 -48.89 23.83 13.70
C TRP A 4 -48.33 22.87 12.63
N MET A 5 -47.16 23.12 12.01
CA MET A 5 -45.76 23.30 12.50
C MET A 5 -44.99 21.97 12.50
N ILE A 6 -44.09 21.76 11.52
CA ILE A 6 -42.73 21.24 11.71
C ILE A 6 -41.83 21.87 10.63
N GLN A 7 -40.88 22.70 11.06
CA GLN A 7 -39.72 23.01 10.23
C GLN A 7 -38.69 21.89 10.35
N PRO A 8 -38.01 21.45 9.27
CA PRO A 8 -36.72 20.80 9.42
C PRO A 8 -35.66 21.88 9.58
N LEU A 9 -35.02 21.86 10.74
CA LEU A 9 -33.79 22.57 11.06
C LEU A 9 -32.82 22.58 9.88
N ALA A 10 -32.37 23.78 9.51
CA ALA A 10 -31.19 23.97 8.70
C ALA A 10 -29.99 23.33 9.42
N ILE A 11 -29.68 22.10 9.05
CA ILE A 11 -28.40 21.47 9.39
C ILE A 11 -27.34 22.26 8.63
N THR A 12 -26.62 23.05 9.42
CA THR A 12 -25.52 23.91 9.02
C THR A 12 -24.44 23.12 8.30
N ASN A 13 -24.28 23.43 7.00
CA ASN A 13 -23.07 23.91 6.34
C ASN A 13 -21.67 23.42 6.83
N ALA A 14 -21.54 22.16 7.23
CA ALA A 14 -20.25 21.50 7.44
C ALA A 14 -19.97 20.45 6.36
N ALA A 15 -20.99 19.76 5.84
CA ALA A 15 -20.82 18.64 4.91
C ALA A 15 -20.46 19.06 3.46
N SER A 16 -20.72 20.30 3.07
CA SER A 16 -20.50 20.80 1.70
C SER A 16 -19.06 21.23 1.42
N ARG A 17 -18.27 21.61 2.44
CA ARG A 17 -16.87 22.02 2.27
C ARG A 17 -15.86 20.88 2.21
N TYR A 18 -16.22 19.68 2.66
CA TYR A 18 -15.28 18.55 2.73
C TYR A 18 -15.23 17.67 1.46
N ARG A 19 -16.12 17.87 0.47
CA ARG A 19 -16.09 17.09 -0.78
C ARG A 19 -15.10 17.59 -1.84
N GLU A 20 -14.61 18.82 -1.75
CA GLU A 20 -13.73 19.41 -2.77
C GLU A 20 -12.24 19.13 -2.58
N LEU A 21 -11.83 18.51 -1.46
CA LEU A 21 -10.43 18.16 -1.22
C LEU A 21 -10.05 16.73 -1.63
N ASP A 22 -11.00 15.89 -2.05
CA ASP A 22 -10.81 14.43 -2.07
C ASP A 22 -10.84 13.76 -3.46
N THR A 23 -10.57 14.46 -4.57
CA THR A 23 -10.66 13.81 -5.91
C THR A 23 -9.46 13.92 -6.84
N LEU A 24 -8.44 14.73 -6.58
CA LEU A 24 -7.21 14.68 -7.39
C LEU A 24 -5.98 14.87 -6.53
N LEU A 25 -5.18 13.80 -6.38
CA LEU A 25 -3.83 13.92 -5.84
C LEU A 25 -3.05 14.97 -6.65
N PRO A 26 -2.53 16.04 -6.03
CA PRO A 26 -1.80 17.09 -6.75
C PRO A 26 -0.62 16.55 -7.56
N GLN A 27 -0.41 17.10 -8.76
CA GLN A 27 0.64 16.63 -9.69
C GLN A 27 2.04 16.62 -9.06
N LYS A 28 2.32 17.57 -8.16
CA LYS A 28 3.58 17.64 -7.40
C LYS A 28 3.89 16.41 -6.54
N TYR A 29 2.89 15.60 -6.20
CA TYR A 29 3.09 14.34 -5.45
C TYR A 29 3.11 13.11 -6.35
N LYS A 30 2.80 13.27 -7.64
CA LYS A 30 2.82 12.19 -8.65
C LYS A 30 4.18 12.01 -9.29
N THR A 31 5.11 12.94 -9.04
CA THR A 31 6.45 12.96 -9.63
C THR A 31 7.51 13.10 -8.55
N THR A 32 8.70 12.60 -8.84
CA THR A 32 9.89 12.82 -8.02
C THR A 32 10.40 14.26 -8.17
N ILE A 33 11.35 14.66 -7.33
CA ILE A 33 12.00 15.98 -7.41
C ILE A 33 12.65 16.21 -8.80
N CYS A 34 13.09 15.14 -9.47
CA CYS A 34 13.68 15.20 -10.81
C CYS A 34 12.66 15.01 -11.95
N GLY A 35 11.35 15.06 -11.65
CA GLY A 35 10.29 15.02 -12.66
C GLY A 35 9.94 13.63 -13.20
N LYS A 36 10.47 12.55 -12.62
CA LYS A 36 10.11 11.17 -13.00
C LYS A 36 8.79 10.76 -12.36
N ALA A 37 8.09 9.79 -12.95
CA ALA A 37 6.87 9.24 -12.36
C ALA A 37 7.15 8.65 -10.97
N PHE A 38 6.21 8.87 -10.05
CA PHE A 38 6.30 8.39 -8.67
C PHE A 38 4.98 7.82 -8.14
N LEU A 39 3.83 8.28 -8.65
CA LEU A 39 2.55 7.65 -8.36
C LEU A 39 2.46 6.31 -9.12
N MET A 40 2.44 5.21 -8.37
CA MET A 40 2.34 3.85 -8.89
C MET A 40 0.87 3.39 -8.96
N HIS A 41 0.04 3.83 -8.01
CA HIS A 41 -1.35 3.38 -7.89
C HIS A 41 -2.23 4.42 -7.20
N ASP A 42 -3.47 4.59 -7.65
CA ASP A 42 -4.50 5.39 -6.99
C ASP A 42 -5.87 4.75 -7.22
N ASN A 43 -6.38 4.05 -6.19
CA ASN A 43 -7.65 3.35 -6.24
C ASN A 43 -8.60 3.88 -5.14
N PRO A 44 -9.57 4.73 -5.50
CA PRO A 44 -10.55 5.26 -4.55
C PRO A 44 -11.47 4.20 -3.95
N GLU A 45 -11.77 3.10 -4.67
CA GLU A 45 -12.69 2.06 -4.19
C GLU A 45 -12.11 1.26 -3.02
N THR A 46 -10.81 0.93 -3.10
CA THR A 46 -10.09 0.26 -2.02
C THR A 46 -9.52 1.27 -1.02
N GLY A 47 -9.43 2.54 -1.42
CA GLY A 47 -8.82 3.61 -0.65
C GLY A 47 -7.30 3.43 -0.55
N THR A 48 -6.67 2.93 -1.60
CA THR A 48 -5.22 2.64 -1.64
C THR A 48 -4.55 3.59 -2.62
N VAL A 49 -3.54 4.32 -2.15
CA VAL A 49 -2.66 5.12 -3.01
C VAL A 49 -1.24 4.65 -2.78
N ALA A 50 -0.51 4.29 -3.83
CA ALA A 50 0.84 3.76 -3.71
C ALA A 50 1.84 4.52 -4.58
N PHE A 51 3.06 4.61 -4.09
CA PHE A 51 4.14 5.42 -4.62
C PHE A 51 5.42 4.61 -4.70
N ALA A 52 6.10 4.69 -5.84
CA ALA A 52 7.41 4.11 -6.06
C ALA A 52 8.05 4.76 -7.29
N SER A 53 9.37 4.74 -7.36
CA SER A 53 10.10 5.09 -8.58
C SER A 53 10.57 3.82 -9.28
N ASP A 54 10.85 3.90 -10.58
CA ASP A 54 11.38 2.74 -11.32
C ASP A 54 12.69 2.22 -10.71
N GLY A 55 13.56 3.12 -10.25
CA GLY A 55 14.82 2.74 -9.60
C GLY A 55 14.60 1.93 -8.32
N THR A 56 13.61 2.32 -7.51
CA THR A 56 13.29 1.59 -6.28
C THR A 56 12.51 0.30 -6.53
N LEU A 57 11.68 0.24 -7.58
CA LEU A 57 11.05 -1.01 -8.02
C LEU A 57 12.06 -1.98 -8.62
N CYS A 58 13.07 -1.49 -9.34
CA CYS A 58 14.19 -2.29 -9.82
C CYS A 58 15.00 -2.88 -8.65
N LEU A 59 15.26 -2.09 -7.60
CA LEU A 59 15.83 -2.62 -6.36
C LEU A 59 14.97 -3.75 -5.78
N LEU A 60 13.64 -3.56 -5.76
CA LEU A 60 12.71 -4.56 -5.22
C LEU A 60 12.68 -5.84 -6.08
N HIS A 61 12.76 -5.71 -7.40
CA HIS A 61 12.91 -6.82 -8.35
C HIS A 61 14.12 -7.68 -8.02
N GLN A 62 15.26 -7.03 -7.75
CA GLN A 62 16.53 -7.70 -7.46
C GLN A 62 16.65 -8.20 -6.01
N SER A 63 15.73 -7.81 -5.13
CA SER A 63 15.74 -8.18 -3.72
C SER A 63 15.22 -9.60 -3.50
N SER A 64 16.00 -10.46 -2.82
CA SER A 64 15.54 -11.80 -2.44
C SER A 64 14.58 -11.81 -1.26
N THR A 65 14.56 -10.73 -0.47
CA THR A 65 13.72 -10.59 0.72
C THR A 65 13.00 -9.26 0.66
N TRP A 66 11.67 -9.31 0.78
CA TRP A 66 10.85 -8.12 0.94
C TRP A 66 10.39 -8.02 2.39
N LYS A 67 10.45 -6.83 2.97
CA LYS A 67 9.91 -6.53 4.30
C LYS A 67 8.77 -5.54 4.15
N LEU A 68 7.61 -5.88 4.68
CA LEU A 68 6.39 -5.09 4.59
C LEU A 68 5.97 -4.65 5.99
N ASP A 69 5.89 -3.35 6.19
CA ASP A 69 5.61 -2.76 7.50
C ASP A 69 4.40 -1.82 7.41
N GLY A 70 3.49 -1.91 8.39
CA GLY A 70 2.32 -1.06 8.51
C GLY A 70 2.43 -0.19 9.74
N THR A 71 2.61 1.13 9.57
CA THR A 71 2.75 2.06 10.69
C THR A 71 1.52 2.95 10.87
N PHE A 72 1.07 3.04 12.12
CA PHE A 72 -0.14 3.79 12.53
C PHE A 72 0.17 5.22 12.99
N LYS A 73 1.35 5.44 13.59
CA LYS A 73 1.67 6.70 14.29
C LYS A 73 1.85 7.91 13.35
N SER A 74 1.97 7.67 12.05
CA SER A 74 2.32 8.70 11.06
C SER A 74 1.25 8.92 9.98
N ALA A 75 0.12 8.21 10.04
CA ALA A 75 -0.96 8.39 9.07
C ALA A 75 -1.76 9.67 9.39
N SER A 76 -2.03 10.49 8.37
CA SER A 76 -2.93 11.64 8.53
C SER A 76 -4.34 11.14 8.89
N ARG A 77 -5.20 11.99 9.50
CA ARG A 77 -6.56 11.60 9.92
C ARG A 77 -7.41 10.95 8.82
N SER A 78 -7.05 11.16 7.55
CA SER A 78 -7.74 10.62 6.38
C SER A 78 -7.33 9.18 6.00
N PHE A 79 -6.24 8.65 6.55
CA PHE A 79 -5.74 7.30 6.30
C PHE A 79 -5.59 6.50 7.58
N GLN A 80 -5.89 5.20 7.54
CA GLN A 80 -5.76 4.33 8.71
C GLN A 80 -4.33 3.86 8.93
N GLN A 81 -3.50 3.85 7.88
CA GLN A 81 -2.09 3.48 7.97
C GLN A 81 -1.28 4.04 6.80
N ALA A 82 0.01 4.22 7.06
CA ALA A 82 1.04 4.22 6.04
C ALA A 82 1.66 2.82 5.99
N TYR A 83 1.87 2.30 4.79
CA TYR A 83 2.42 0.97 4.54
C TYR A 83 3.70 1.10 3.73
N SER A 84 4.81 0.56 4.21
CA SER A 84 6.10 0.62 3.53
C SER A 84 6.55 -0.77 3.11
N ILE A 85 7.12 -0.82 1.91
CA ILE A 85 7.68 -2.01 1.29
C ILE A 85 9.17 -1.76 1.14
N HIS A 86 9.97 -2.66 1.69
CA HIS A 86 11.42 -2.56 1.67
C HIS A 86 12.02 -3.76 0.97
N GLY A 87 13.05 -3.49 0.16
CA GLY A 87 13.91 -4.51 -0.43
C GLY A 87 15.24 -4.61 0.32
N GLU A 88 15.88 -5.76 0.21
CA GLU A 88 17.25 -5.96 0.68
C GLU A 88 18.24 -5.55 -0.41
N HIS A 89 19.20 -4.71 -0.05
CA HIS A 89 20.28 -4.24 -0.90
C HIS A 89 21.62 -4.86 -0.45
N HIS A 90 22.71 -4.50 -1.13
CA HIS A 90 24.05 -5.01 -0.85
C HIS A 90 24.37 -5.05 0.67
N LYS A 91 24.98 -6.14 1.14
CA LYS A 91 25.37 -6.37 2.54
C LYS A 91 24.22 -6.42 3.55
N GLY A 92 22.99 -6.71 3.11
CA GLY A 92 21.84 -6.91 4.00
C GLY A 92 21.14 -5.62 4.43
N GLU A 93 21.54 -4.48 3.87
CA GLU A 93 20.88 -3.19 4.09
C GLU A 93 19.43 -3.26 3.62
N THR A 94 18.51 -2.64 4.35
CA THR A 94 17.08 -2.62 4.02
C THR A 94 16.70 -1.23 3.53
N ILE A 95 16.28 -1.14 2.27
CA ILE A 95 15.97 0.13 1.61
C ILE A 95 14.45 0.22 1.34
N PRO A 96 13.77 1.30 1.74
CA PRO A 96 12.38 1.52 1.37
C PRO A 96 12.26 1.66 -0.14
N ALA A 97 11.42 0.82 -0.75
CA ALA A 97 11.27 0.73 -2.19
C ALA A 97 9.94 1.30 -2.68
N ALA A 98 8.87 1.09 -1.91
CA ALA A 98 7.54 1.59 -2.23
C ALA A 98 6.79 1.95 -0.94
N HIS A 99 5.84 2.88 -1.05
CA HIS A 99 5.02 3.36 0.04
C HIS A 99 3.56 3.37 -0.38
N ALA A 100 2.65 3.12 0.55
CA ALA A 100 1.23 3.23 0.32
C ALA A 100 0.51 3.93 1.48
N LEU A 101 -0.49 4.74 1.13
CA LEU A 101 -1.46 5.30 2.05
C LEU A 101 -2.76 4.52 1.89
N MET A 102 -3.26 3.97 3.00
CA MET A 102 -4.44 3.09 2.96
C MET A 102 -5.54 3.63 3.88
N LYS A 103 -6.71 3.90 3.31
CA LYS A 103 -7.92 4.33 4.05
C LYS A 103 -8.55 3.18 4.84
N GLN A 104 -8.23 1.92 4.51
CA GLN A 104 -8.82 0.72 5.13
C GLN A 104 -7.81 -0.42 5.28
N LYS A 105 -7.84 -1.10 6.44
CA LYS A 105 -7.03 -2.29 6.73
C LYS A 105 -7.71 -3.62 6.32
N LYS A 106 -8.43 -3.61 5.20
CA LYS A 106 -9.20 -4.76 4.72
C LYS A 106 -8.38 -5.60 3.75
N THR A 107 -8.59 -6.91 3.75
CA THR A 107 -7.96 -7.84 2.79
C THR A 107 -8.12 -7.38 1.33
N LYS A 108 -9.25 -6.76 0.95
CA LYS A 108 -9.45 -6.23 -0.41
C LYS A 108 -8.43 -5.14 -0.77
N ALA A 109 -8.15 -4.22 0.15
CA ALA A 109 -7.18 -3.14 -0.07
C ALA A 109 -5.74 -3.67 -0.17
N TYR A 110 -5.38 -4.63 0.68
CA TYR A 110 -4.08 -5.29 0.59
C TYR A 110 -3.89 -6.08 -0.71
N LYS A 111 -4.92 -6.80 -1.16
CA LYS A 111 -4.85 -7.52 -2.44
C LYS A 111 -4.58 -6.58 -3.61
N ASP A 112 -5.29 -5.46 -3.62
CA ASP A 112 -5.14 -4.42 -4.64
C ASP A 112 -3.70 -3.86 -4.63
N LEU A 113 -3.21 -3.47 -3.44
CA LEU A 113 -1.82 -3.02 -3.28
C LEU A 113 -0.80 -4.06 -3.75
N PHE A 114 -0.90 -5.31 -3.30
CA PHE A 114 0.07 -6.36 -3.63
C PHE A 114 0.00 -6.77 -5.09
N ALA A 115 -1.19 -6.82 -5.70
CA ALA A 115 -1.33 -7.11 -7.12
C ALA A 115 -0.60 -6.06 -7.95
N VAL A 116 -0.81 -4.76 -7.66
CA VAL A 116 -0.13 -3.69 -8.38
C VAL A 116 1.37 -3.72 -8.11
N LEU A 117 1.81 -3.93 -6.87
CA LEU A 117 3.23 -4.04 -6.53
C LEU A 117 3.94 -5.12 -7.36
N PHE A 118 3.38 -6.34 -7.44
CA PHE A 118 3.98 -7.41 -8.23
C PHE A 118 3.99 -7.09 -9.72
N LEU A 119 2.92 -6.52 -10.27
CA LEU A 119 2.88 -6.09 -11.67
C LEU A 119 3.93 -5.01 -11.96
N SER A 120 4.06 -4.02 -11.08
CA SER A 120 5.05 -2.94 -11.20
C SER A 120 6.49 -3.40 -11.03
N VAL A 121 6.73 -4.50 -10.32
CA VAL A 121 8.07 -5.11 -10.27
C VAL A 121 8.33 -5.93 -11.54
N GLU A 122 7.33 -6.63 -12.05
CA GLU A 122 7.49 -7.50 -13.22
C GLU A 122 7.66 -6.79 -14.55
N GLN A 123 7.44 -5.47 -14.60
CA GLN A 123 7.76 -4.68 -15.78
C GLN A 123 9.24 -4.78 -16.20
N PHE A 124 10.13 -5.17 -15.28
CA PHE A 124 11.57 -5.34 -15.55
C PHE A 124 11.94 -6.75 -16.02
N ASN A 125 10.96 -7.66 -16.21
CA ASN A 125 11.26 -9.06 -16.49
C ASN A 125 12.00 -9.29 -17.81
N ASP A 126 11.71 -8.48 -18.83
CA ASP A 126 12.35 -8.60 -20.14
C ASP A 126 13.85 -8.27 -20.08
N GLU A 127 14.25 -7.36 -19.18
CA GLU A 127 15.65 -6.93 -19.01
C GLU A 127 16.39 -7.75 -17.94
N LEU A 128 15.72 -8.07 -16.83
CA LEU A 128 16.36 -8.60 -15.61
C LEU A 128 15.98 -10.05 -15.27
N GLY A 129 15.06 -10.67 -16.04
CA GLY A 129 14.48 -11.97 -15.74
C GLY A 129 13.43 -11.91 -14.62
N LEU A 130 13.07 -13.06 -14.05
CA LEU A 130 12.03 -13.11 -13.00
C LEU A 130 12.47 -12.39 -11.71
N PRO A 131 11.52 -11.81 -10.94
CA PRO A 131 11.83 -11.18 -9.66
C PRO A 131 12.52 -12.15 -8.71
N LYS A 132 13.57 -11.70 -8.00
CA LYS A 132 14.41 -12.56 -7.16
C LYS A 132 13.81 -12.91 -5.80
N VAL A 133 12.63 -12.36 -5.47
CA VAL A 133 11.99 -12.51 -4.17
C VAL A 133 11.75 -13.99 -3.83
N LYS A 134 12.24 -14.41 -2.67
CA LYS A 134 12.07 -15.75 -2.09
C LYS A 134 11.34 -15.70 -0.76
N ARG A 135 11.36 -14.54 -0.09
CA ARG A 135 10.76 -14.37 1.22
C ARG A 135 10.09 -13.02 1.35
N ILE A 136 8.89 -13.03 1.91
CA ILE A 136 8.19 -11.83 2.34
C ILE A 136 8.05 -11.88 3.86
N LEU A 137 8.69 -10.95 4.55
CA LEU A 137 8.50 -10.72 5.97
C LEU A 137 7.45 -9.63 6.14
N LEU A 138 6.46 -9.89 6.95
CA LEU A 138 5.45 -8.91 7.31
C LEU A 138 5.00 -9.11 8.75
N ASP A 139 4.35 -8.09 9.27
CA ASP A 139 3.72 -8.15 10.57
C ASP A 139 2.55 -9.13 10.61
N PHE A 140 2.17 -9.53 11.83
CA PHE A 140 1.06 -10.44 12.07
C PHE A 140 -0.33 -9.84 11.78
N GLU A 141 -0.38 -8.81 10.93
CA GLU A 141 -1.62 -8.30 10.42
C GLU A 141 -2.30 -9.34 9.52
N TRP A 142 -3.36 -9.94 10.06
CA TRP A 142 -4.08 -11.03 9.41
C TRP A 142 -4.62 -10.66 8.03
N SER A 143 -5.09 -9.42 7.85
CA SER A 143 -5.61 -8.92 6.57
C SER A 143 -4.57 -8.96 5.45
N ALA A 144 -3.32 -8.56 5.75
CA ALA A 144 -2.22 -8.54 4.80
C ALA A 144 -1.73 -9.96 4.47
N ILE A 145 -1.55 -10.82 5.49
CA ILE A 145 -1.18 -12.23 5.30
C ILE A 145 -2.24 -12.96 4.46
N LYS A 146 -3.52 -12.75 4.77
CA LYS A 146 -4.64 -13.32 4.01
C LYS A 146 -4.65 -12.85 2.56
N ALA A 147 -4.33 -11.58 2.31
CA ALA A 147 -4.27 -11.04 0.96
C ALA A 147 -3.17 -11.69 0.12
N LEU A 148 -1.95 -11.79 0.64
CA LEU A 148 -0.83 -12.48 -0.03
C LEU A 148 -1.16 -13.96 -0.30
N ARG A 149 -1.67 -14.68 0.69
CA ARG A 149 -2.07 -16.09 0.51
C ARG A 149 -3.12 -16.27 -0.59
N GLN A 150 -4.11 -15.38 -0.64
CA GLN A 150 -5.15 -15.44 -1.66
C GLN A 150 -4.62 -15.04 -3.05
N LEU A 151 -3.65 -14.12 -3.13
CA LEU A 151 -2.96 -13.78 -4.38
C LEU A 151 -2.13 -14.98 -4.88
N PHE A 152 -1.35 -15.61 -4.01
CA PHE A 152 -0.49 -16.75 -4.34
C PHE A 152 -1.30 -17.99 -4.71
N ALA A 153 -2.44 -18.22 -4.06
CA ALA A 153 -3.34 -19.31 -4.43
C ALA A 153 -3.98 -19.11 -5.81
N LYS A 154 -4.20 -17.87 -6.24
CA LYS A 154 -4.76 -17.55 -7.57
C LYS A 154 -3.78 -17.88 -8.69
N ASP A 155 -2.48 -17.75 -8.44
CA ASP A 155 -1.42 -18.05 -9.39
C ASP A 155 -0.29 -18.83 -8.72
N PHE A 156 -0.60 -20.08 -8.37
CA PHE A 156 0.30 -20.93 -7.60
C PHE A 156 1.63 -21.17 -8.32
N LYS A 157 1.62 -21.36 -9.64
CA LYS A 157 2.86 -21.60 -10.41
C LYS A 157 3.80 -20.40 -10.34
N ARG A 158 3.27 -19.19 -10.37
CA ARG A 158 4.05 -17.96 -10.28
C ARG A 158 4.65 -17.73 -8.90
N PHE A 159 3.93 -18.06 -7.82
CA PHE A 159 4.31 -17.64 -6.47
C PHE A 159 4.70 -18.77 -5.50
N ASN A 160 4.65 -20.05 -5.92
CA ASN A 160 4.92 -21.19 -5.02
C ASN A 160 6.32 -21.21 -4.37
N HIS A 161 7.28 -20.49 -4.93
CA HIS A 161 8.64 -20.40 -4.41
C HIS A 161 8.81 -19.33 -3.31
N ILE A 162 7.79 -18.49 -3.08
CA ILE A 162 7.86 -17.38 -2.13
C ILE A 162 7.33 -17.82 -0.75
N ILE A 163 8.16 -17.64 0.28
CA ILE A 163 7.81 -17.96 1.66
C ILE A 163 7.30 -16.70 2.38
N ILE A 164 6.08 -16.77 2.92
CA ILE A 164 5.53 -15.74 3.80
C ILE A 164 5.97 -16.03 5.25
N SER A 165 6.69 -15.10 5.87
CA SER A 165 7.23 -15.21 7.23
C SER A 165 6.74 -14.07 8.13
N GLY A 166 6.43 -14.35 9.40
CA GLY A 166 6.11 -13.30 10.37
C GLY A 166 7.37 -12.61 10.90
N CYS A 167 7.34 -11.28 11.02
CA CYS A 167 8.41 -10.53 11.66
C CYS A 167 8.33 -10.68 13.20
N ARG A 168 9.32 -11.32 13.83
CA ARG A 168 9.38 -11.49 15.30
C ARG A 168 9.65 -10.20 16.08
N PHE A 169 10.10 -9.12 15.42
CA PHE A 169 10.46 -7.86 16.08
C PHE A 169 9.25 -7.19 16.76
N HIS A 170 8.06 -7.26 16.16
CA HIS A 170 6.83 -6.73 16.77
C HIS A 170 6.21 -7.68 17.80
N TYR A 171 6.55 -8.97 17.78
CA TYR A 171 6.11 -9.91 18.82
C TYR A 171 6.77 -9.61 20.18
N SER A 172 7.98 -9.03 20.19
CA SER A 172 8.71 -8.65 21.42
C SER A 172 8.38 -7.26 21.97
N GLN A 173 7.65 -6.41 21.23
CA GLN A 173 7.27 -5.05 21.70
C GLN A 173 5.81 -4.95 22.18
N GLY A 174 5.07 -6.07 22.16
CA GLY A 174 3.69 -6.18 22.64
C GLY A 174 3.54 -6.85 24.01
N ARG A 175 4.60 -6.87 24.83
CA ARG A 175 4.53 -7.23 26.26
C ARG A 175 5.03 -6.08 27.11
#